data_AF-A0A2V5YY35-F1
#
_entry.id   AF-A0A2V5YY35-F1
#
_cell.length_a   1.000
_cell.length_b   1.000
_cell.length_c   1.000
_cell.angle_alpha   90.00
_cell.angle_beta   90.00
_cell.angle_gamma   90.00
#
_symmetry.space_group_name_H-M   'P 1'
#
loop_
_entity.id
_entity.type
_entity.pdbx_description
1 polymer ?
#
loop_
_entity_poly.entity_id
_entity_poly.type
_entity_poly.pdbx_seq_one_letter_code
_entity_poly.pdbx_strand_id
1 'polypeptide(L)'
;FDALYSNTTGDSNTATGSIALSSNTTGVRNTANGYAALNSNTTGERNTATGRAALTFNTTGNNNTADGHDALFSNTTGIWNTATGSFALFSNTSANDNTAIGYFALFGNTTGNNNTANGTNALLGNTTGNNNTANGTNALLNNTTGNENIALGNLAGSNLTTGDNNIDVGNQGVAAEANTIRIGTVGTQTATYIAGISGTAVSGIPVKINGSGQLGVPPSSARFKQDIQAMGEASDAILALRPVTFRYKHAIDPDGIPQFGLVAEQVEKVNPDLVARDDQGKPYTVRYEAVNAMLLNEFLKEHRKVQEQEKRIDALTAQLKEQAAQIQKVSAQIEVTKPAPQVVNNNQ
;
A
#
# COMPACT_ATOMS: atom_id res chain seq x y z
N PHE A 1 -57.02 -12.03 15.14
CA PHE A 1 -56.41 -10.83 15.74
C PHE A 1 -55.67 -11.35 16.95
N ASP A 2 -54.49 -11.95 16.76
CA ASP A 2 -53.93 -12.87 17.78
C ASP A 2 -52.58 -12.34 18.29
N ALA A 3 -52.58 -11.12 18.82
CA ALA A 3 -51.39 -10.53 19.43
C ALA A 3 -51.20 -11.06 20.87
N LEU A 4 -49.95 -11.35 21.26
CA LEU A 4 -49.59 -11.88 22.59
C LEU A 4 -50.32 -13.17 23.01
N TYR A 5 -50.75 -13.99 22.03
CA TYR A 5 -51.62 -15.15 22.27
C TYR A 5 -51.03 -16.18 23.26
N SER A 6 -49.74 -16.49 23.15
CA SER A 6 -49.06 -17.49 23.99
C SER A 6 -48.39 -16.91 25.25
N ASN A 7 -48.59 -15.62 25.57
CA ASN A 7 -47.87 -14.95 26.65
C ASN A 7 -48.25 -15.51 28.03
N THR A 8 -47.30 -16.14 28.72
CA THR A 8 -47.53 -16.74 30.03
C THR A 8 -47.02 -15.84 31.16
N THR A 9 -45.73 -15.51 31.19
CA THR A 9 -45.12 -14.68 32.24
C THR A 9 -44.39 -13.45 31.71
N GLY A 10 -44.35 -13.25 30.39
CA GLY A 10 -43.73 -12.08 29.78
C GLY A 10 -44.44 -10.78 30.17
N ASP A 11 -43.69 -9.75 30.52
CA ASP A 11 -44.19 -8.43 30.90
C ASP A 11 -43.63 -7.31 30.02
N SER A 12 -44.26 -6.13 30.09
CA SER A 12 -43.80 -4.90 29.42
C SER A 12 -43.68 -4.99 27.89
N ASN A 13 -44.46 -5.86 27.24
CA ASN A 13 -44.48 -6.03 25.79
C ASN A 13 -45.54 -5.14 25.13
N THR A 14 -45.23 -4.57 23.96
CA THR A 14 -46.18 -3.86 23.09
C THR A 14 -46.34 -4.65 21.80
N ALA A 15 -47.57 -4.99 21.42
CA ALA A 15 -47.86 -5.73 20.19
C ALA A 15 -49.02 -5.08 19.42
N THR A 16 -48.76 -4.65 18.18
CA THR A 16 -49.76 -4.04 17.29
C THR A 16 -49.62 -4.64 15.90
N GLY A 17 -50.71 -5.21 15.37
CA GLY A 17 -50.73 -5.92 14.10
C GLY A 17 -51.19 -7.36 14.26
N SER A 18 -51.69 -7.96 13.17
CA SER A 18 -52.11 -9.37 13.19
C SER A 18 -50.89 -10.25 13.45
N ILE A 19 -51.06 -11.23 14.35
CA ILE A 19 -50.06 -12.24 14.75
C ILE A 19 -48.72 -11.66 15.24
N ALA A 20 -48.70 -10.40 15.69
CA ALA A 20 -47.55 -9.78 16.32
C ALA A 20 -47.30 -10.39 17.71
N LEU A 21 -46.07 -10.83 18.01
CA LEU A 21 -45.70 -11.48 19.27
C LEU A 21 -46.61 -12.68 19.66
N SER A 22 -47.21 -13.40 18.71
CA SER A 22 -48.18 -14.44 19.05
C SER A 22 -47.59 -15.61 19.83
N SER A 23 -46.32 -15.97 19.60
CA SER A 23 -45.65 -17.10 20.24
C SER A 23 -44.88 -16.75 21.52
N ASN A 24 -44.92 -15.49 21.96
CA ASN A 24 -44.17 -15.04 23.15
C ASN A 24 -44.64 -15.81 24.37
N THR A 25 -43.73 -16.48 25.10
CA THR A 25 -44.08 -17.20 26.34
C THR A 25 -43.60 -16.39 27.55
N THR A 26 -42.28 -16.21 27.69
CA THR A 26 -41.66 -15.53 28.84
C THR A 26 -40.86 -14.29 28.48
N GLY A 27 -40.70 -13.96 27.19
CA GLY A 27 -39.94 -12.79 26.73
C GLY A 27 -40.52 -11.47 27.24
N VAL A 28 -39.65 -10.51 27.59
CA VAL A 28 -40.04 -9.23 28.21
C VAL A 28 -39.51 -8.02 27.44
N ARG A 29 -40.19 -6.88 27.60
CA ARG A 29 -39.78 -5.57 27.05
C ARG A 29 -39.60 -5.55 25.52
N ASN A 30 -40.42 -6.31 24.80
CA ASN A 30 -40.42 -6.32 23.34
C ASN A 30 -41.45 -5.34 22.76
N THR A 31 -41.11 -4.69 21.66
CA THR A 31 -42.03 -3.85 20.88
C THR A 31 -42.20 -4.47 19.50
N ALA A 32 -43.42 -4.88 19.13
CA ALA A 32 -43.77 -5.43 17.84
C ALA A 32 -44.89 -4.62 17.20
N ASN A 33 -44.58 -3.92 16.11
CA ASN A 33 -45.53 -3.09 15.36
C ASN A 33 -45.52 -3.46 13.87
N GLY A 34 -46.46 -4.31 13.47
CA GLY A 34 -46.59 -4.79 12.10
C GLY A 34 -47.22 -6.17 12.02
N TYR A 35 -47.70 -6.55 10.84
CA TYR A 35 -48.14 -7.92 10.57
C TYR A 35 -46.97 -8.89 10.79
N ALA A 36 -47.15 -9.90 11.65
CA ALA A 36 -46.14 -10.92 11.98
C ALA A 36 -44.83 -10.42 12.60
N ALA A 37 -44.78 -9.17 13.10
CA ALA A 37 -43.60 -8.68 13.81
C ALA A 37 -43.34 -9.53 15.07
N LEU A 38 -42.12 -10.04 15.24
CA LEU A 38 -41.71 -10.92 16.35
C LEU A 38 -42.62 -12.16 16.57
N ASN A 39 -43.23 -12.69 15.50
CA ASN A 39 -44.22 -13.77 15.60
C ASN A 39 -43.73 -15.01 16.37
N SER A 40 -42.48 -15.43 16.15
CA SER A 40 -41.90 -16.64 16.73
C SER A 40 -41.12 -16.42 18.03
N ASN A 41 -41.11 -15.20 18.57
CA ASN A 41 -40.36 -14.90 19.80
C ASN A 41 -40.91 -15.76 20.93
N THR A 42 -40.07 -16.52 21.64
CA THR A 42 -40.50 -17.33 22.79
C THR A 42 -40.01 -16.69 24.09
N THR A 43 -38.68 -16.56 24.22
CA THR A 43 -38.02 -16.04 25.43
C THR A 43 -37.15 -14.80 25.18
N GLY A 44 -37.02 -14.35 23.92
CA GLY A 44 -36.21 -13.17 23.59
C GLY A 44 -36.72 -11.89 24.27
N GLU A 45 -35.79 -11.00 24.63
CA GLU A 45 -36.04 -9.79 25.41
C GLU A 45 -35.49 -8.53 24.72
N ARG A 46 -36.11 -7.38 25.03
CA ARG A 46 -35.65 -6.04 24.61
C ARG A 46 -35.50 -5.89 23.09
N ASN A 47 -36.34 -6.58 22.31
CA ASN A 47 -36.34 -6.45 20.86
C ASN A 47 -37.35 -5.38 20.41
N THR A 48 -36.97 -4.58 19.41
CA THR A 48 -37.87 -3.64 18.73
C THR A 48 -38.03 -4.07 17.28
N ALA A 49 -39.25 -4.36 16.86
CA ALA A 49 -39.60 -4.80 15.51
C ALA A 49 -40.74 -3.93 14.96
N THR A 50 -40.41 -3.04 14.03
CA THR A 50 -41.37 -2.18 13.34
C THR A 50 -41.34 -2.50 11.84
N GLY A 51 -42.50 -2.82 11.27
CA GLY A 51 -42.64 -3.23 9.88
C GLY A 51 -43.26 -4.60 9.71
N ARG A 52 -43.75 -4.87 8.49
CA ARG A 52 -44.28 -6.19 8.14
C ARG A 52 -43.17 -7.23 8.27
N ALA A 53 -43.42 -8.27 9.07
CA ALA A 53 -42.55 -9.41 9.27
C ALA A 53 -41.12 -9.09 9.79
N ALA A 54 -40.91 -7.92 10.40
CA ALA A 54 -39.67 -7.62 11.10
C ALA A 54 -39.43 -8.61 12.26
N LEU A 55 -38.22 -9.19 12.34
CA LEU A 55 -37.83 -10.19 13.36
C LEU A 55 -38.79 -11.40 13.48
N THR A 56 -39.47 -11.80 12.40
CA THR A 56 -40.52 -12.85 12.42
C THR A 56 -40.06 -14.14 13.09
N PHE A 57 -38.84 -14.61 12.78
CA PHE A 57 -38.33 -15.90 13.26
C PHE A 57 -37.45 -15.82 14.51
N ASN A 58 -37.36 -14.66 15.17
CA ASN A 58 -36.59 -14.54 16.42
C ASN A 58 -37.17 -15.48 17.46
N THR A 59 -36.37 -16.34 18.09
CA THR A 59 -36.82 -17.25 19.14
C THR A 59 -36.32 -16.79 20.50
N THR A 60 -34.99 -16.71 20.66
CA THR A 60 -34.33 -16.36 21.93
C THR A 60 -33.35 -15.18 21.82
N GLY A 61 -33.21 -14.60 20.62
CA GLY A 61 -32.36 -13.43 20.40
C GLY A 61 -32.83 -12.20 21.20
N ASN A 62 -31.88 -11.42 21.69
CA ASN A 62 -32.09 -10.30 22.60
C ASN A 62 -31.50 -9.00 22.07
N ASN A 63 -32.07 -7.87 22.48
CA ASN A 63 -31.55 -6.52 22.18
C ASN A 63 -31.38 -6.24 20.67
N ASN A 64 -32.28 -6.75 19.83
CA ASN A 64 -32.26 -6.46 18.41
C ASN A 64 -33.22 -5.32 18.07
N THR A 65 -32.83 -4.46 17.13
CA THR A 65 -33.68 -3.42 16.54
C THR A 65 -33.87 -3.73 15.07
N ALA A 66 -35.11 -3.93 14.63
CA ALA A 66 -35.51 -4.14 13.25
C ALA A 66 -36.58 -3.13 12.87
N ASP A 67 -36.26 -2.23 11.94
CA ASP A 67 -37.17 -1.21 11.42
C ASP A 67 -37.20 -1.28 9.89
N GLY A 68 -38.22 -1.93 9.35
CA GLY A 68 -38.37 -2.16 7.92
C GLY A 68 -39.16 -3.42 7.59
N HIS A 69 -39.65 -3.49 6.34
CA HIS A 69 -40.26 -4.70 5.81
C HIS A 69 -39.22 -5.83 5.72
N ASP A 70 -39.49 -6.93 6.42
CA ASP A 70 -38.63 -8.12 6.54
C ASP A 70 -37.20 -7.83 7.06
N ALA A 71 -37.01 -6.78 7.85
CA ALA A 71 -35.75 -6.52 8.54
C ALA A 71 -35.47 -7.62 9.60
N LEU A 72 -34.25 -8.17 9.62
CA LEU A 72 -33.84 -9.28 10.51
C LEU A 72 -34.79 -10.50 10.47
N PHE A 73 -35.42 -10.76 9.32
CA PHE A 73 -36.48 -11.76 9.17
C PHE A 73 -36.12 -13.16 9.68
N SER A 74 -34.93 -13.66 9.35
CA SER A 74 -34.46 -15.01 9.68
C SER A 74 -33.73 -15.13 11.02
N ASN A 75 -33.59 -14.05 11.80
CA ASN A 75 -32.83 -14.10 13.07
C ASN A 75 -33.49 -15.09 14.00
N THR A 76 -32.73 -16.02 14.60
CA THR A 76 -33.26 -16.97 15.59
C THR A 76 -32.70 -16.68 16.97
N THR A 77 -31.36 -16.66 17.10
CA THR A 77 -30.65 -16.50 18.37
C THR A 77 -29.68 -15.32 18.41
N GLY A 78 -29.45 -14.64 17.29
CA GLY A 78 -28.54 -13.50 17.21
C GLY A 78 -28.95 -12.34 18.13
N ILE A 79 -27.95 -11.65 18.69
CA ILE A 79 -28.13 -10.57 19.67
C ILE A 79 -27.44 -9.27 19.23
N TRP A 80 -27.89 -8.14 19.77
CA TRP A 80 -27.28 -6.82 19.55
C TRP A 80 -27.20 -6.39 18.07
N ASN A 81 -28.15 -6.83 17.24
CA ASN A 81 -28.20 -6.41 15.84
C ASN A 81 -29.13 -5.20 15.65
N THR A 82 -28.72 -4.26 14.81
CA THR A 82 -29.55 -3.13 14.35
C THR A 82 -29.75 -3.23 12.84
N ALA A 83 -31.00 -3.30 12.40
CA ALA A 83 -31.38 -3.39 11.00
C ALA A 83 -32.45 -2.33 10.68
N THR A 84 -32.09 -1.32 9.91
CA THR A 84 -33.00 -0.25 9.47
C THR A 84 -33.03 -0.20 7.96
N GLY A 85 -34.17 -0.53 7.36
CA GLY A 85 -34.35 -0.64 5.93
C GLY A 85 -35.06 -1.94 5.54
N SER A 86 -35.72 -1.94 4.39
CA SER A 86 -36.36 -3.16 3.88
C SER A 86 -35.29 -4.20 3.54
N PHE A 87 -35.50 -5.42 4.04
CA PHE A 87 -34.60 -6.57 3.93
C PHE A 87 -33.19 -6.37 4.52
N ALA A 88 -32.99 -5.37 5.38
CA ALA A 88 -31.73 -5.22 6.11
C ALA A 88 -31.49 -6.43 7.02
N LEU A 89 -30.30 -7.04 6.97
CA LEU A 89 -29.94 -8.25 7.73
C LEU A 89 -30.92 -9.43 7.58
N PHE A 90 -31.59 -9.55 6.43
CA PHE A 90 -32.67 -10.52 6.20
C PHE A 90 -32.30 -11.97 6.58
N SER A 91 -31.12 -12.44 6.15
CA SER A 91 -30.70 -13.84 6.31
C SER A 91 -29.98 -14.16 7.63
N ASN A 92 -29.85 -13.20 8.56
CA ASN A 92 -29.12 -13.38 9.81
C ASN A 92 -29.74 -14.54 10.59
N THR A 93 -28.96 -15.52 11.06
CA THR A 93 -29.51 -16.62 11.86
C THR A 93 -29.08 -16.51 13.32
N SER A 94 -27.78 -16.50 13.58
CA SER A 94 -27.20 -16.48 14.92
C SER A 94 -26.09 -15.45 15.10
N ALA A 95 -25.88 -14.58 14.11
CA ALA A 95 -24.83 -13.58 14.15
C ALA A 95 -25.17 -12.41 15.08
N ASN A 96 -24.13 -11.82 15.67
CA ASN A 96 -24.22 -10.79 16.70
C ASN A 96 -23.53 -9.50 16.28
N ASP A 97 -23.94 -8.41 16.94
CA ASP A 97 -23.25 -7.11 16.88
C ASP A 97 -23.16 -6.53 15.45
N ASN A 98 -24.16 -6.78 14.61
CA ASN A 98 -24.21 -6.21 13.25
C ASN A 98 -25.08 -4.95 13.18
N THR A 99 -24.64 -3.96 12.43
CA THR A 99 -25.41 -2.76 12.09
C THR A 99 -25.64 -2.71 10.58
N ALA A 100 -26.89 -2.74 10.15
CA ALA A 100 -27.30 -2.67 8.75
C ALA A 100 -28.32 -1.55 8.55
N ILE A 101 -27.91 -0.49 7.85
CA ILE A 101 -28.74 0.68 7.57
C ILE A 101 -28.80 0.86 6.05
N GLY A 102 -29.98 0.62 5.47
CA GLY A 102 -30.21 0.72 4.03
C GLY A 102 -30.98 -0.46 3.45
N TYR A 103 -31.52 -0.28 2.25
CA TYR A 103 -32.16 -1.35 1.49
C TYR A 103 -31.16 -2.47 1.18
N PHE A 104 -31.46 -3.71 1.57
CA PHE A 104 -30.57 -4.88 1.42
C PHE A 104 -29.17 -4.75 2.07
N ALA A 105 -28.97 -3.84 3.02
CA ALA A 105 -27.73 -3.81 3.78
C ALA A 105 -27.54 -5.14 4.55
N LEU A 106 -26.38 -5.78 4.41
CA LEU A 106 -26.06 -7.10 5.01
C LEU A 106 -27.09 -8.22 4.72
N PHE A 107 -27.77 -8.16 3.57
CA PHE A 107 -28.86 -9.10 3.24
C PHE A 107 -28.49 -10.59 3.40
N GLY A 108 -27.32 -10.99 2.90
CA GLY A 108 -26.87 -12.38 2.89
C GLY A 108 -26.23 -12.87 4.20
N ASN A 109 -26.06 -12.01 5.22
CA ASN A 109 -25.28 -12.37 6.40
C ASN A 109 -25.98 -13.49 7.16
N THR A 110 -25.28 -14.60 7.45
CA THR A 110 -25.86 -15.72 8.21
C THR A 110 -25.25 -15.79 9.61
N THR A 111 -23.91 -15.87 9.71
CA THR A 111 -23.18 -16.03 10.97
C THR A 111 -22.01 -15.05 11.15
N GLY A 112 -21.80 -14.11 10.24
CA GLY A 112 -20.78 -13.07 10.36
C GLY A 112 -21.11 -12.04 11.45
N ASN A 113 -20.17 -11.77 12.34
CA ASN A 113 -20.33 -10.87 13.49
C ASN A 113 -19.61 -9.54 13.28
N ASN A 114 -20.03 -8.52 14.04
CA ASN A 114 -19.36 -7.21 14.11
C ASN A 114 -19.25 -6.48 12.76
N ASN A 115 -20.23 -6.66 11.87
CA ASN A 115 -20.24 -5.95 10.59
C ASN A 115 -21.07 -4.67 10.65
N THR A 116 -20.56 -3.60 10.04
CA THR A 116 -21.28 -2.34 9.84
C THR A 116 -21.51 -2.11 8.35
N ALA A 117 -22.76 -2.06 7.92
CA ALA A 117 -23.18 -1.77 6.56
C ALA A 117 -24.13 -0.57 6.54
N ASN A 118 -23.67 0.54 5.97
CA ASN A 118 -24.45 1.75 5.80
C ASN A 118 -24.53 2.11 4.31
N GLY A 119 -25.70 1.91 3.70
CA GLY A 119 -25.96 2.17 2.30
C GLY A 119 -26.75 1.03 1.63
N THR A 120 -27.38 1.35 0.50
CA THR A 120 -28.08 0.35 -0.31
C THR A 120 -27.11 -0.74 -0.78
N ASN A 121 -27.45 -2.00 -0.53
CA ASN A 121 -26.66 -3.20 -0.84
C ASN A 121 -25.24 -3.22 -0.23
N ALA A 122 -24.96 -2.41 0.80
CA ALA A 122 -23.68 -2.50 1.49
C ALA A 122 -23.53 -3.90 2.13
N LEU A 123 -22.42 -4.59 1.88
CA LEU A 123 -22.17 -5.98 2.33
C LEU A 123 -23.27 -6.98 1.94
N LEU A 124 -23.98 -6.77 0.81
CA LEU A 124 -25.10 -7.63 0.40
C LEU A 124 -24.72 -9.11 0.35
N GLY A 125 -23.55 -9.44 -0.22
CA GLY A 125 -23.08 -10.81 -0.39
C GLY A 125 -22.43 -11.45 0.84
N ASN A 126 -22.28 -10.72 1.96
CA ASN A 126 -21.55 -11.24 3.12
C ASN A 126 -22.32 -12.40 3.71
N THR A 127 -21.68 -13.55 3.92
CA THR A 127 -22.32 -14.73 4.54
C THR A 127 -21.73 -14.98 5.92
N THR A 128 -20.41 -15.13 6.02
CA THR A 128 -19.73 -15.47 7.27
C THR A 128 -18.57 -14.53 7.62
N GLY A 129 -18.28 -13.53 6.78
CA GLY A 129 -17.23 -12.54 7.04
C GLY A 129 -17.53 -11.70 8.28
N ASN A 130 -16.50 -11.40 9.06
CA ASN A 130 -16.57 -10.67 10.33
C ASN A 130 -15.82 -9.34 10.26
N ASN A 131 -16.18 -8.42 11.15
CA ASN A 131 -15.45 -7.18 11.38
C ASN A 131 -15.33 -6.28 10.12
N ASN A 132 -16.28 -6.35 9.19
CA ASN A 132 -16.26 -5.51 7.98
C ASN A 132 -17.00 -4.19 8.20
N THR A 133 -16.47 -3.10 7.65
CA THR A 133 -17.12 -1.78 7.62
C THR A 133 -17.35 -1.37 6.17
N ALA A 134 -18.60 -1.29 5.74
CA ALA A 134 -19.01 -0.81 4.42
C ALA A 134 -19.89 0.43 4.56
N ASN A 135 -19.39 1.59 4.14
CA ASN A 135 -20.13 2.84 4.13
C ASN A 135 -20.22 3.39 2.70
N GLY A 136 -21.38 3.20 2.07
CA GLY A 136 -21.65 3.61 0.71
C GLY A 136 -22.58 2.63 -0.02
N THR A 137 -23.22 3.11 -1.09
CA THR A 137 -24.02 2.23 -1.95
C THR A 137 -23.12 1.20 -2.64
N ASN A 138 -23.48 -0.08 -2.54
CA ASN A 138 -22.74 -1.24 -3.05
C ASN A 138 -21.30 -1.36 -2.48
N ALA A 139 -21.01 -0.78 -1.32
CA ALA A 139 -19.72 -0.99 -0.66
C ALA A 139 -19.58 -2.44 -0.18
N LEU A 140 -18.45 -3.10 -0.47
CA LEU A 140 -18.21 -4.54 -0.24
C LEU A 140 -19.32 -5.45 -0.79
N LEU A 141 -19.97 -5.06 -1.88
CA LEU A 141 -21.15 -5.76 -2.44
C LEU A 141 -20.95 -7.28 -2.55
N ASN A 142 -19.80 -7.70 -3.05
CA ASN A 142 -19.50 -9.10 -3.36
C ASN A 142 -18.66 -9.80 -2.28
N ASN A 143 -18.37 -9.15 -1.15
CA ASN A 143 -17.62 -9.80 -0.07
C ASN A 143 -18.48 -10.91 0.51
N THR A 144 -17.99 -12.14 0.56
CA THR A 144 -18.72 -13.32 1.04
C THR A 144 -18.18 -13.78 2.39
N THR A 145 -16.88 -14.07 2.46
CA THR A 145 -16.22 -14.62 3.65
C THR A 145 -15.06 -13.76 4.16
N GLY A 146 -14.68 -12.70 3.43
CA GLY A 146 -13.57 -11.82 3.81
C GLY A 146 -13.86 -11.08 5.10
N ASN A 147 -12.83 -10.88 5.91
CA ASN A 147 -12.86 -10.29 7.25
C ASN A 147 -12.07 -8.98 7.29
N GLU A 148 -12.39 -8.13 8.25
CA GLU A 148 -11.58 -6.96 8.60
C GLU A 148 -11.37 -5.98 7.42
N ASN A 149 -12.33 -5.94 6.48
CA ASN A 149 -12.28 -5.01 5.35
C ASN A 149 -12.99 -3.69 5.67
N ILE A 150 -12.40 -2.59 5.24
CA ILE A 150 -12.97 -1.24 5.34
C ILE A 150 -13.20 -0.72 3.92
N ALA A 151 -14.45 -0.42 3.58
CA ALA A 151 -14.83 0.17 2.31
C ALA A 151 -15.63 1.47 2.51
N LEU A 152 -15.09 2.57 2.03
CA LEU A 152 -15.67 3.90 2.16
C LEU A 152 -15.92 4.53 0.78
N GLY A 153 -17.20 4.71 0.43
CA GLY A 153 -17.64 5.33 -0.82
C GLY A 153 -18.55 4.44 -1.67
N ASN A 154 -19.15 5.02 -2.71
CA ASN A 154 -19.91 4.27 -3.69
C ASN A 154 -19.01 3.24 -4.39
N LEU A 155 -19.47 1.98 -4.46
CA LEU A 155 -18.74 0.84 -5.03
C LEU A 155 -17.38 0.55 -4.36
N ALA A 156 -17.09 1.11 -3.18
CA ALA A 156 -15.83 0.85 -2.51
C ALA A 156 -15.70 -0.64 -2.17
N GLY A 157 -14.58 -1.28 -2.51
CA GLY A 157 -14.33 -2.71 -2.31
C GLY A 157 -15.35 -3.64 -2.99
N SER A 158 -16.12 -3.18 -3.99
CA SER A 158 -17.16 -3.99 -4.62
C SER A 158 -16.62 -5.27 -5.30
N ASN A 159 -15.35 -5.30 -5.68
CA ASN A 159 -14.70 -6.47 -6.29
C ASN A 159 -14.09 -7.42 -5.26
N LEU A 160 -14.02 -7.04 -3.97
CA LEU A 160 -13.56 -7.94 -2.92
C LEU A 160 -14.55 -9.10 -2.75
N THR A 161 -14.03 -10.31 -2.64
CA THR A 161 -14.83 -11.55 -2.57
C THR A 161 -14.56 -12.33 -1.29
N THR A 162 -13.31 -12.70 -1.03
CA THR A 162 -12.92 -13.56 0.11
C THR A 162 -11.70 -13.05 0.87
N GLY A 163 -11.08 -11.97 0.39
CA GLY A 163 -9.83 -11.48 0.96
C GLY A 163 -10.04 -10.66 2.23
N ASP A 164 -9.04 -10.70 3.10
CA ASP A 164 -9.10 -10.09 4.43
C ASP A 164 -8.24 -8.82 4.50
N ASN A 165 -8.51 -7.97 5.49
CA ASN A 165 -7.62 -6.87 5.89
C ASN A 165 -7.36 -5.81 4.79
N ASN A 166 -8.36 -5.50 3.96
CA ASN A 166 -8.25 -4.45 2.95
C ASN A 166 -8.86 -3.12 3.41
N ILE A 167 -8.32 -2.02 2.90
CA ILE A 167 -8.87 -0.67 3.07
C ILE A 167 -9.08 -0.06 1.68
N ASP A 168 -10.32 0.04 1.25
CA ASP A 168 -10.74 0.62 -0.02
C ASP A 168 -11.48 1.94 0.21
N VAL A 169 -10.87 3.07 -0.18
CA VAL A 169 -11.51 4.39 -0.09
C VAL A 169 -11.74 4.92 -1.50
N GLY A 170 -12.99 4.88 -1.96
CA GLY A 170 -13.35 5.26 -3.33
C GLY A 170 -12.65 4.42 -4.40
N ASN A 171 -12.28 3.18 -4.07
CA ASN A 171 -11.65 2.21 -4.96
C ASN A 171 -12.49 0.91 -4.98
N GLN A 172 -12.65 0.26 -6.12
CA GLN A 172 -13.45 -0.97 -6.21
C GLN A 172 -12.79 -2.21 -5.59
N GLY A 173 -11.53 -2.15 -5.20
CA GLY A 173 -10.76 -3.29 -4.72
C GLY A 173 -10.40 -4.27 -5.86
N VAL A 174 -9.69 -5.33 -5.50
CA VAL A 174 -9.28 -6.42 -6.41
C VAL A 174 -9.74 -7.76 -5.83
N ALA A 175 -10.32 -8.62 -6.66
CA ALA A 175 -10.86 -9.91 -6.20
C ALA A 175 -9.81 -10.75 -5.46
N ALA A 176 -10.23 -11.32 -4.32
CA ALA A 176 -9.39 -12.09 -3.39
C ALA A 176 -8.12 -11.40 -2.85
N GLU A 177 -7.94 -10.09 -3.09
CA GLU A 177 -6.82 -9.33 -2.53
C GLU A 177 -6.92 -9.27 -1.01
N ALA A 178 -5.78 -9.28 -0.33
CA ALA A 178 -5.71 -9.18 1.12
C ALA A 178 -4.60 -8.22 1.56
N ASN A 179 -4.71 -7.68 2.76
CA ASN A 179 -3.70 -6.82 3.39
C ASN A 179 -3.33 -5.58 2.55
N THR A 180 -4.28 -5.04 1.79
CA THR A 180 -3.99 -3.97 0.81
C THR A 180 -4.78 -2.70 1.10
N ILE A 181 -4.12 -1.56 0.92
CA ILE A 181 -4.74 -0.24 0.99
C ILE A 181 -4.86 0.32 -0.43
N ARG A 182 -6.06 0.73 -0.84
CA ARG A 182 -6.33 1.42 -2.10
C ARG A 182 -7.16 2.68 -1.86
N ILE A 183 -6.68 3.80 -2.41
CA ILE A 183 -7.35 5.10 -2.27
C ILE A 183 -7.53 5.72 -3.66
N GLY A 184 -8.78 6.00 -4.02
CA GLY A 184 -9.17 6.57 -5.31
C GLY A 184 -9.18 5.54 -6.44
N THR A 185 -9.59 5.99 -7.63
CA THR A 185 -9.70 5.20 -8.86
C THR A 185 -8.63 5.63 -9.85
N VAL A 186 -7.92 4.65 -10.44
CA VAL A 186 -6.89 4.88 -11.45
C VAL A 186 -7.46 5.67 -12.63
N GLY A 187 -6.75 6.73 -13.04
CA GLY A 187 -7.16 7.61 -14.15
C GLY A 187 -8.16 8.71 -13.76
N THR A 188 -8.84 8.60 -12.62
CA THR A 188 -9.75 9.64 -12.13
C THR A 188 -9.03 10.62 -11.21
N GLN A 189 -8.37 10.11 -10.17
CA GLN A 189 -7.57 10.94 -9.28
C GLN A 189 -6.15 11.09 -9.86
N THR A 190 -5.82 12.30 -10.32
CA THR A 190 -4.50 12.64 -10.90
C THR A 190 -3.63 13.50 -9.98
N ALA A 191 -4.14 13.87 -8.80
CA ALA A 191 -3.41 14.66 -7.82
C ALA A 191 -3.74 14.16 -6.39
N THR A 192 -2.72 14.04 -5.54
CA THR A 192 -2.85 13.58 -4.15
C THR A 192 -2.26 14.62 -3.21
N TYR A 193 -3.11 15.21 -2.37
CA TYR A 193 -2.72 16.17 -1.35
C TYR A 193 -2.95 15.59 0.04
N ILE A 194 -1.87 15.32 0.78
CA ILE A 194 -1.93 14.82 2.16
C ILE A 194 -1.39 15.91 3.08
N ALA A 195 -2.24 16.38 3.99
CA ALA A 195 -1.87 17.40 4.96
C ALA A 195 -0.71 16.93 5.85
N GLY A 196 0.17 17.86 6.23
CA GLY A 196 1.32 17.57 7.10
C GLY A 196 2.55 16.98 6.41
N ILE A 197 2.51 16.70 5.09
CA ILE A 197 3.68 16.26 4.32
C ILE A 197 4.54 17.45 3.87
N SER A 198 3.94 18.43 3.17
CA SER A 198 4.69 19.54 2.57
C SER A 198 5.18 20.54 3.63
N GLY A 199 6.45 20.92 3.58
CA GLY A 199 7.06 21.89 4.49
C GLY A 199 7.45 21.34 5.87
N THR A 200 7.24 20.04 6.12
CA THR A 200 7.53 19.42 7.41
C THR A 200 8.94 18.84 7.43
N ALA A 201 9.78 19.28 8.37
CA ALA A 201 11.12 18.72 8.57
C ALA A 201 11.05 17.29 9.14
N VAL A 202 11.77 16.34 8.54
CA VAL A 202 11.79 14.93 8.94
C VAL A 202 13.19 14.34 8.89
N SER A 203 13.41 13.26 9.64
CA SER A 203 14.56 12.35 9.54
C SER A 203 14.04 10.94 9.23
N GLY A 204 14.67 10.21 8.31
CA GLY A 204 14.22 8.87 7.94
C GLY A 204 14.69 8.38 6.57
N ILE A 205 14.19 7.22 6.15
CA ILE A 205 14.45 6.62 4.84
C ILE A 205 13.40 7.12 3.84
N PRO A 206 13.78 7.57 2.63
CA PRO A 206 12.83 7.97 1.60
C PRO A 206 11.93 6.80 1.17
N VAL A 207 10.62 7.09 1.05
CA VAL A 207 9.65 6.18 0.46
C VAL A 207 9.83 6.18 -1.07
N LYS A 208 9.80 5.00 -1.69
CA LYS A 208 9.82 4.78 -3.14
C LYS A 208 8.51 4.15 -3.60
N ILE A 209 8.23 4.30 -4.88
CA ILE A 209 7.14 3.61 -5.59
C ILE A 209 7.78 2.58 -6.52
N ASN A 210 7.31 1.34 -6.49
CA ASN A 210 7.76 0.32 -7.46
C ASN A 210 6.92 0.35 -8.75
N GLY A 211 7.22 -0.54 -9.70
CA GLY A 211 6.51 -0.60 -10.99
C GLY A 211 5.02 -0.97 -10.92
N SER A 212 4.54 -1.54 -9.81
CA SER A 212 3.12 -1.82 -9.60
C SER A 212 2.39 -0.72 -8.81
N GLY A 213 3.06 0.40 -8.54
CA GLY A 213 2.50 1.51 -7.75
C GLY A 213 2.58 1.32 -6.24
N GLN A 214 3.26 0.26 -5.76
CA GLN A 214 3.39 -0.02 -4.32
C GLN A 214 4.40 0.94 -3.68
N LEU A 215 3.99 1.56 -2.57
CA LEU A 215 4.88 2.34 -1.70
C LEU A 215 5.73 1.42 -0.81
N GLY A 216 6.99 1.76 -0.63
CA GLY A 216 7.88 1.03 0.29
C GLY A 216 9.22 1.71 0.49
N VAL A 217 10.13 1.05 1.21
CA VAL A 217 11.53 1.49 1.37
C VAL A 217 12.47 0.47 0.73
N PRO A 218 13.54 0.91 0.05
CA PRO A 218 14.45 -0.02 -0.62
C PRO A 218 15.31 -0.79 0.41
N PRO A 219 15.25 -2.13 0.44
CA PRO A 219 16.10 -2.93 1.32
C PRO A 219 17.55 -2.97 0.80
N SER A 220 18.53 -2.99 1.71
CA SER A 220 19.97 -3.05 1.35
C SER A 220 20.76 -4.14 2.06
N SER A 221 20.18 -4.79 3.08
CA SER A 221 20.83 -5.85 3.86
C SER A 221 21.10 -7.10 3.00
N ALA A 222 22.17 -7.83 3.32
CA ALA A 222 22.51 -9.10 2.67
C ALA A 222 21.38 -10.13 2.73
N ARG A 223 20.53 -10.11 3.77
CA ARG A 223 19.38 -11.03 3.88
C ARG A 223 18.34 -10.91 2.75
N PHE A 224 18.34 -9.78 2.03
CA PHE A 224 17.44 -9.50 0.92
C PHE A 224 18.14 -9.60 -0.44
N LYS A 225 19.37 -10.14 -0.47
CA LYS A 225 20.21 -10.21 -1.65
C LYS A 225 20.73 -11.63 -1.84
N GLN A 226 20.87 -12.02 -3.09
CA GLN A 226 21.49 -13.28 -3.52
C GLN A 226 22.58 -12.95 -4.55
N ASP A 227 23.50 -13.89 -4.78
CA ASP A 227 24.56 -13.77 -5.78
C ASP A 227 25.42 -12.49 -5.65
N ILE A 228 25.78 -12.14 -4.42
CA ILE A 228 26.55 -10.92 -4.13
C ILE A 228 27.99 -11.08 -4.63
N GLN A 229 28.36 -10.28 -5.64
CA GLN A 229 29.69 -10.28 -6.26
C GLN A 229 30.23 -8.85 -6.42
N ALA A 230 31.54 -8.74 -6.68
CA ALA A 230 32.15 -7.46 -7.02
C ALA A 230 31.61 -6.96 -8.37
N MET A 231 31.38 -5.64 -8.49
CA MET A 231 30.74 -5.05 -9.67
C MET A 231 31.61 -5.11 -10.93
N GLY A 232 32.93 -5.26 -10.81
CA GLY A 232 33.83 -5.46 -11.95
C GLY A 232 33.65 -4.38 -13.02
N GLU A 233 33.62 -4.80 -14.29
CA GLU A 233 33.46 -3.93 -15.48
C GLU A 233 32.00 -3.51 -15.73
N ALA A 234 31.02 -4.00 -14.95
CA ALA A 234 29.62 -3.66 -15.16
C ALA A 234 29.33 -2.16 -15.00
N SER A 235 30.13 -1.45 -14.20
CA SER A 235 30.04 0.00 -14.03
C SER A 235 30.71 0.82 -15.13
N ASP A 236 31.51 0.22 -16.02
CA ASP A 236 32.21 0.94 -17.10
C ASP A 236 31.22 1.63 -18.04
N ALA A 237 30.00 1.09 -18.16
CA ALA A 237 28.91 1.66 -18.94
C ALA A 237 28.60 3.12 -18.56
N ILE A 238 28.81 3.52 -17.31
CA ILE A 238 28.51 4.89 -16.88
C ILE A 238 29.44 5.93 -17.51
N LEU A 239 30.64 5.52 -17.94
CA LEU A 239 31.63 6.40 -18.56
C LEU A 239 31.17 6.90 -19.94
N ALA A 240 30.21 6.21 -20.58
CA ALA A 240 29.61 6.60 -21.85
C ALA A 240 28.35 7.48 -21.67
N LEU A 241 27.88 7.69 -20.44
CA LEU A 241 26.72 8.54 -20.17
C LEU A 241 27.06 10.01 -20.38
N ARG A 242 26.05 10.79 -20.80
CA ARG A 242 26.19 12.22 -21.13
C ARG A 242 25.30 13.06 -20.23
N PRO A 243 25.84 13.68 -19.17
CA PRO A 243 25.10 14.63 -18.35
C PRO A 243 24.61 15.82 -19.18
N VAL A 244 23.41 16.30 -18.89
CA VAL A 244 22.78 17.44 -19.56
C VAL A 244 22.19 18.42 -18.56
N THR A 245 22.02 19.67 -19.01
CA THR A 245 21.14 20.64 -18.38
C THR A 245 19.79 20.64 -19.10
N PHE A 246 18.70 20.78 -18.37
CA PHE A 246 17.36 20.83 -18.95
C PHE A 246 16.42 21.67 -18.09
N ARG A 247 15.23 21.96 -18.61
CA ARG A 247 14.11 22.51 -17.84
C ARG A 247 12.93 21.56 -18.05
N TYR A 248 12.15 21.31 -17.01
CA TYR A 248 10.90 20.59 -17.18
C TYR A 248 9.94 21.41 -18.06
N LYS A 249 8.98 20.72 -18.71
CA LYS A 249 7.90 21.40 -19.43
C LYS A 249 7.08 22.25 -18.45
N HIS A 250 6.50 23.35 -18.92
CA HIS A 250 5.71 24.28 -18.09
C HIS A 250 4.54 23.61 -17.33
N ALA A 251 3.99 22.52 -17.87
CA ALA A 251 2.94 21.74 -17.20
C ALA A 251 3.41 20.97 -15.94
N ILE A 252 4.72 20.76 -15.79
CA ILE A 252 5.33 20.04 -14.65
C ILE A 252 5.99 21.03 -13.69
N ASP A 253 6.72 22.01 -14.24
CA ASP A 253 7.37 23.07 -13.49
C ASP A 253 7.04 24.42 -14.16
N PRO A 254 6.00 25.12 -13.66
CA PRO A 254 5.61 26.42 -14.20
C PRO A 254 6.73 27.47 -14.11
N ASP A 255 7.61 27.36 -13.10
CA ASP A 255 8.69 28.31 -12.82
C ASP A 255 9.92 28.06 -13.72
N GLY A 256 9.97 26.91 -14.39
CA GLY A 256 10.97 26.60 -15.41
C GLY A 256 12.40 26.61 -14.87
N ILE A 257 12.59 26.06 -13.68
CA ILE A 257 13.86 26.07 -12.94
C ILE A 257 14.87 25.16 -13.69
N PRO A 258 16.09 25.65 -13.99
CA PRO A 258 17.13 24.80 -14.59
C PRO A 258 17.48 23.59 -13.71
N GLN A 259 17.52 22.42 -14.34
CA GLN A 259 17.83 21.13 -13.73
C GLN A 259 19.07 20.51 -14.40
N PHE A 260 19.66 19.52 -13.71
CA PHE A 260 20.81 18.75 -14.16
C PHE A 260 20.49 17.27 -14.08
N GLY A 261 20.91 16.48 -15.07
CA GLY A 261 20.69 15.04 -15.03
C GLY A 261 21.02 14.33 -16.33
N LEU A 262 20.31 13.23 -16.58
CA LEU A 262 20.42 12.36 -17.74
C LEU A 262 19.06 12.23 -18.43
N VAL A 263 19.08 12.03 -19.75
CA VAL A 263 17.88 11.74 -20.55
C VAL A 263 17.69 10.22 -20.62
N ALA A 264 16.55 9.71 -20.16
CA ALA A 264 16.30 8.27 -20.03
C ALA A 264 16.51 7.51 -21.35
N GLU A 265 16.06 8.06 -22.47
CA GLU A 265 16.22 7.48 -23.81
C GLU A 265 17.69 7.45 -24.28
N GLN A 266 18.53 8.35 -23.78
CA GLN A 266 19.97 8.33 -24.06
C GLN A 266 20.67 7.29 -23.20
N VAL A 267 20.28 7.18 -21.92
CA VAL A 267 20.79 6.15 -21.00
C VAL A 267 20.43 4.76 -21.51
N GLU A 268 19.19 4.56 -21.98
CA GLU A 268 18.71 3.27 -22.48
C GLU A 268 19.60 2.72 -23.62
N LYS A 269 20.07 3.60 -24.51
CA LYS A 269 20.98 3.23 -25.62
C LYS A 269 22.36 2.77 -25.16
N VAL A 270 22.80 3.23 -23.99
CA VAL A 270 24.10 2.87 -23.40
C VAL A 270 23.95 1.63 -22.53
N ASN A 271 22.97 1.62 -21.62
CA ASN A 271 22.64 0.50 -20.77
C ASN A 271 21.14 0.52 -20.43
N PRO A 272 20.33 -0.40 -20.99
CA PRO A 272 18.89 -0.44 -20.73
C PRO A 272 18.53 -0.80 -19.29
N ASP A 273 19.41 -1.49 -18.54
CA ASP A 273 19.14 -1.88 -17.15
C ASP A 273 19.15 -0.69 -16.16
N LEU A 274 19.66 0.45 -16.61
CA LEU A 274 19.68 1.72 -15.87
C LEU A 274 18.41 2.56 -16.07
N VAL A 275 17.40 2.05 -16.79
CA VAL A 275 16.17 2.78 -17.10
C VAL A 275 14.95 1.99 -16.62
N ALA A 276 14.07 2.66 -15.88
CA ALA A 276 12.74 2.16 -15.56
C ALA A 276 11.74 2.61 -16.63
N ARG A 277 10.79 1.72 -16.95
CA ARG A 277 9.77 1.94 -17.99
C ARG A 277 8.41 2.26 -17.38
N ASP A 278 7.57 2.96 -18.13
CA ASP A 278 6.16 3.17 -17.80
C ASP A 278 5.32 1.91 -18.06
N ASP A 279 4.02 2.00 -17.78
CA ASP A 279 3.03 0.94 -18.02
C ASP A 279 2.88 0.57 -19.51
N GLN A 280 3.33 1.43 -20.43
CA GLN A 280 3.37 1.20 -21.88
C GLN A 280 4.73 0.64 -22.35
N GLY A 281 5.67 0.40 -21.44
CA GLY A 281 7.01 -0.09 -21.77
C GLY A 281 7.98 0.96 -22.33
N LYS A 282 7.63 2.24 -22.29
CA LYS A 282 8.51 3.33 -22.75
C LYS A 282 9.49 3.74 -21.64
N PRO A 283 10.72 4.17 -21.98
CA PRO A 283 11.63 4.81 -21.03
C PRO A 283 10.93 5.91 -20.25
N TYR A 284 10.95 5.82 -18.92
CA TYR A 284 10.24 6.78 -18.06
C TYR A 284 11.20 7.53 -17.15
N THR A 285 12.11 6.82 -16.47
CA THR A 285 13.07 7.46 -15.56
C THR A 285 14.37 6.69 -15.47
N VAL A 286 15.46 7.40 -15.19
CA VAL A 286 16.77 6.80 -14.93
C VAL A 286 16.82 6.28 -13.51
N ARG A 287 17.37 5.08 -13.33
CA ARG A 287 17.65 4.46 -12.03
C ARG A 287 18.88 5.10 -11.39
N TYR A 288 18.74 6.35 -10.95
CA TYR A 288 19.85 7.13 -10.38
C TYR A 288 20.50 6.44 -9.17
N GLU A 289 19.78 5.59 -8.42
CA GLU A 289 20.41 4.80 -7.35
C GLU A 289 21.45 3.81 -7.87
N ALA A 290 21.21 3.20 -9.03
CA ALA A 290 22.15 2.28 -9.66
C ALA A 290 23.34 3.04 -10.22
N VAL A 291 23.10 4.18 -10.88
CA VAL A 291 24.15 5.07 -11.38
C VAL A 291 25.07 5.51 -10.25
N ASN A 292 24.52 5.93 -9.09
CA ASN A 292 25.32 6.35 -7.94
C ASN A 292 26.19 5.21 -7.38
N ALA A 293 25.67 3.99 -7.32
CA ALA A 293 26.44 2.83 -6.87
C ALA A 293 27.57 2.49 -7.87
N MET A 294 27.31 2.60 -9.17
CA MET A 294 28.32 2.41 -10.22
C MET A 294 29.39 3.50 -10.19
N LEU A 295 29.01 4.77 -9.99
CA LEU A 295 29.93 5.89 -9.83
C LEU A 295 30.91 5.66 -8.68
N LEU A 296 30.43 5.11 -7.56
CA LEU A 296 31.30 4.73 -6.45
C LEU A 296 32.33 3.68 -6.87
N ASN A 297 31.95 2.66 -7.64
CA ASN A 297 32.88 1.64 -8.10
C ASN A 297 33.93 2.22 -9.05
N GLU A 298 33.54 3.07 -10.01
CA GLU A 298 34.49 3.76 -10.90
C GLU A 298 35.42 4.71 -10.16
N PHE A 299 34.90 5.46 -9.19
CA PHE A 299 35.72 6.30 -8.33
C PHE A 299 36.78 5.48 -7.58
N LEU A 300 36.39 4.32 -7.03
CA LEU A 300 37.32 3.43 -6.33
C LEU A 300 38.36 2.81 -7.28
N LYS A 301 38.00 2.50 -8.52
CA LYS A 301 38.96 2.04 -9.55
C LYS A 301 39.98 3.13 -9.87
N GLU A 302 39.53 4.35 -10.16
CA GLU A 302 40.42 5.46 -10.48
C GLU A 302 41.29 5.83 -9.29
N HIS A 303 40.76 5.84 -8.06
CA HIS A 303 41.55 6.09 -6.86
C HIS A 303 42.71 5.08 -6.71
N ARG A 304 42.49 3.79 -7.00
CA ARG A 304 43.55 2.77 -6.97
C ARG A 304 44.59 3.01 -8.07
N LYS A 305 44.16 3.34 -9.29
CA LYS A 305 45.07 3.66 -10.41
C LYS A 305 45.96 4.85 -10.06
N VAL A 306 45.42 5.89 -9.43
CA VAL A 306 46.17 7.07 -8.98
C VAL A 306 47.23 6.66 -7.94
N GLN A 307 46.88 5.86 -6.93
CA GLN A 307 47.85 5.35 -5.94
C GLN A 307 48.98 4.53 -6.58
N GLU A 308 48.70 3.75 -7.61
CA GLU A 308 49.72 3.01 -8.35
C GLU A 308 50.62 3.94 -9.18
N GLN A 309 50.05 4.96 -9.81
CA GLN A 309 50.80 5.97 -10.55
C GLN A 309 51.73 6.77 -9.62
N GLU A 310 51.27 7.16 -8.44
CA GLU A 310 52.10 7.84 -7.42
C GLU A 310 53.32 6.98 -7.04
N LYS A 311 53.12 5.68 -6.74
CA LYS A 311 54.23 4.75 -6.45
C LYS A 311 55.21 4.65 -7.61
N ARG A 312 54.72 4.64 -8.85
CA ARG A 312 55.60 4.63 -10.04
C ARG A 312 56.37 5.95 -10.14
N ILE A 313 55.73 7.09 -9.94
CA ILE A 313 56.39 8.41 -9.94
C ILE A 313 57.50 8.47 -8.88
N ASP A 314 57.25 7.95 -7.67
CA ASP A 314 58.27 7.88 -6.62
C ASP A 314 59.46 6.99 -7.01
N ALA A 315 59.17 5.82 -7.59
CA ALA A 315 60.21 4.91 -8.07
C ALA A 315 61.04 5.52 -9.22
N LEU A 316 60.39 6.15 -10.20
CA LEU A 316 61.08 6.88 -11.28
C LEU A 316 61.92 8.03 -10.71
N THR A 317 61.39 8.77 -9.73
CA THR A 317 62.11 9.86 -9.08
C THR A 317 63.36 9.36 -8.35
N ALA A 318 63.28 8.19 -7.70
CA ALA A 318 64.43 7.55 -7.07
C ALA A 318 65.48 7.12 -8.11
N GLN A 319 65.06 6.49 -9.22
CA GLN A 319 65.95 6.11 -10.31
C GLN A 319 66.62 7.31 -10.98
N LEU A 320 65.89 8.41 -11.19
CA LEU A 320 66.47 9.66 -11.73
C LEU A 320 67.54 10.24 -10.82
N LYS A 321 67.34 10.21 -9.49
CA LYS A 321 68.36 10.63 -8.51
C LYS A 321 69.60 9.75 -8.60
N GLU A 322 69.43 8.43 -8.74
CA GLU A 322 70.54 7.50 -8.90
C GLU A 322 71.32 7.75 -10.19
N GLN A 323 70.62 7.91 -11.32
CA GLN A 323 71.25 8.24 -12.60
C GLN A 323 71.99 9.57 -12.56
N ALA A 324 71.41 10.61 -11.94
CA ALA A 324 72.08 11.91 -11.77
C ALA A 324 73.39 11.77 -10.99
N ALA A 325 73.40 10.97 -9.91
CA ALA A 325 74.61 10.69 -9.15
C ALA A 325 75.67 9.93 -9.97
N GLN A 326 75.25 8.96 -10.80
CA GLN A 326 76.15 8.25 -11.71
C GLN A 326 76.74 9.18 -12.77
N ILE A 327 75.94 10.07 -13.38
CA ILE A 327 76.42 11.06 -14.35
C ILE A 327 77.43 12.01 -13.72
N GLN A 328 77.20 12.50 -12.51
CA GLN A 328 78.17 13.32 -11.78
C GLN A 328 79.49 12.57 -11.57
N LYS A 329 79.42 11.29 -11.19
CA LYS A 329 80.61 10.45 -10.99
C LYS A 329 81.40 10.25 -12.29
N VAL A 330 80.72 9.98 -13.40
CA VAL A 330 81.37 9.85 -14.72
C VAL A 330 81.95 11.19 -15.19
N SER A 331 81.22 12.30 -14.99
CA SER A 331 81.70 13.64 -15.33
C SER A 331 82.98 14.00 -14.57
N ALA A 332 83.04 13.69 -13.27
CA ALA A 332 84.25 13.86 -12.46
C ALA A 332 85.42 13.00 -12.98
N GLN A 333 85.17 11.77 -13.41
CA GLN A 333 86.21 10.93 -14.01
C GLN A 333 86.73 11.49 -15.35
N ILE A 334 85.84 12.09 -16.16
CA ILE A 334 86.21 12.72 -17.44
C ILE A 334 87.03 14.00 -17.21
N GLU A 335 86.70 14.82 -16.21
CA GLU A 335 87.51 16.00 -15.87
C GLU A 335 88.94 15.63 -15.45
N VAL A 336 89.11 14.54 -14.72
CA VAL A 336 90.43 14.04 -14.31
C VAL A 336 91.25 13.47 -15.48
N THR A 337 90.60 13.11 -16.60
CA THR A 337 91.27 12.55 -17.80
C THR A 337 91.48 13.55 -18.94
N LYS A 338 91.10 14.82 -18.78
CA LYS A 338 91.47 15.87 -19.75
C LYS A 338 93.00 16.10 -19.72
N PRO A 339 93.71 16.00 -20.87
CA PRO A 339 95.15 16.26 -20.90
C PRO A 339 95.44 17.75 -20.61
N ALA A 340 96.48 18.00 -19.81
CA ALA A 340 96.96 19.35 -19.54
C ALA A 340 97.33 20.09 -20.84
N PRO A 341 97.10 21.41 -20.97
CA PRO A 341 97.52 22.16 -22.14
C PRO A 341 99.04 22.01 -22.32
N GLN A 342 99.47 21.48 -23.47
CA GLN A 342 100.89 21.40 -23.79
C GLN A 342 101.44 22.82 -23.97
N VAL A 343 102.16 23.30 -22.96
CA VAL A 343 103.01 24.48 -23.08
C VAL A 343 104.26 24.06 -23.83
N VAL A 344 104.41 24.55 -25.07
CA VAL A 344 105.61 24.32 -25.88
C VAL A 344 106.75 25.13 -25.27
N ASN A 345 107.68 24.44 -24.63
CA ASN A 345 108.90 25.02 -24.08
C ASN A 345 109.92 25.19 -25.22
N ASN A 346 110.14 26.44 -25.66
CA ASN A 346 111.29 26.79 -26.48
C ASN A 346 112.40 27.36 -25.57
N ASN A 347 113.41 26.53 -25.31
CA ASN A 347 114.70 26.99 -24.79
C ASN A 347 115.54 27.51 -25.97
N GLN A 348 115.94 28.77 -25.90
CA GLN A 348 117.27 29.27 -26.27
C GLN A 348 117.58 30.53 -25.45
#